data_AF-A0A6M1SSH8-F1
#
_entry.id   AF-A0A6M1SSH8-F1
#
_cell.length_a   1.000
_cell.length_b   1.000
_cell.length_c   1.000
_cell.angle_alpha   90.00
_cell.angle_beta   90.00
_cell.angle_gamma   90.00
#
_symmetry.space_group_name_H-M   'P 1'
#
loop_
_entity.id
_entity.type
_entity.pdbx_description
1 polymer ?
#
loop_
_entity_poly.entity_id
_entity_poly.type
_entity_poly.pdbx_seq_one_letter_code
_entity_poly.pdbx_strand_id
1 'polypeptide(L)'
;MFDVNTFKKALTTRWLGHDLVYFQELDSTNTYLKKLPGREISHGLLCLVDSQTKGRGQYNKSWETKPGKNLTFTIAFKPSESGRFHIVTLVCAKAIIDELEDRYGLNPYMKWPNDIFVGDKKIAGLLTESTFSGNKIDRLLVGIGLNVNQEDFPKELMNIAGSLKLLTGEEISREELLASLLSRMEYGYGRWHKRDQSQLKEINQKIEGYGRWVKLKIGDKIREKPGKLLGINEKGQMTIINPEGEIETFSYEQIRIIAD
;
A
#
# COMPACT_ATOMS: atom_id res chain seq x y z
N MET A 1 -8.26 5.19 21.34
CA MET A 1 -6.88 5.67 21.12
C MET A 1 -6.00 4.45 20.93
N PHE A 2 -4.96 4.53 20.11
CA PHE A 2 -4.06 3.41 19.86
C PHE A 2 -3.21 3.08 21.10
N ASP A 3 -3.21 1.83 21.54
CA ASP A 3 -2.41 1.39 22.68
C ASP A 3 -1.02 0.93 22.23
N VAL A 4 -0.05 1.83 22.38
CA VAL A 4 1.35 1.58 22.04
C VAL A 4 1.96 0.42 22.84
N ASN A 5 1.54 0.19 24.09
CA ASN A 5 2.09 -0.91 24.89
C ASN A 5 1.61 -2.27 24.38
N THR A 6 0.32 -2.37 24.05
CA THR A 6 -0.25 -3.57 23.43
C THR A 6 0.41 -3.86 22.09
N PHE A 7 0.58 -2.83 21.25
CA PHE A 7 1.32 -2.96 19.98
C PHE A 7 2.75 -3.46 20.18
N LYS A 8 3.51 -2.84 21.09
CA LYS A 8 4.91 -3.23 21.35
C LYS A 8 5.05 -4.66 21.86
N LYS A 9 4.10 -5.16 22.64
CA LYS A 9 4.08 -6.56 23.12
C LYS A 9 3.80 -7.55 21.98
N ALA A 10 2.99 -7.16 21.00
CA ALA A 10 2.65 -7.99 19.85
C ALA A 10 3.70 -7.93 18.73
N LEU A 11 4.60 -6.94 18.74
CA LEU A 11 5.59 -6.71 17.67
C LEU A 11 6.68 -7.79 17.67
N THR A 12 6.78 -8.55 16.56
CA THR A 12 7.75 -9.64 16.40
C THR A 12 8.82 -9.39 15.33
N THR A 13 8.84 -8.20 14.73
CA THR A 13 9.83 -7.79 13.74
C THR A 13 11.23 -7.67 14.35
N ARG A 14 12.26 -7.69 13.50
CA ARG A 14 13.66 -7.50 13.89
C ARG A 14 14.11 -6.05 13.83
N TRP A 15 13.61 -5.28 12.85
CA TRP A 15 13.97 -3.89 12.64
C TRP A 15 12.78 -3.00 12.32
N LEU A 16 11.75 -3.51 11.65
CA LEU A 16 10.62 -2.71 11.21
C LEU A 16 9.69 -2.33 12.37
N GLY A 17 9.46 -1.03 12.60
CA GLY A 17 8.48 -0.54 13.58
C GLY A 17 8.95 -0.49 15.04
N HIS A 18 10.21 -0.83 15.32
CA HIS A 18 10.80 -0.65 16.66
C HIS A 18 10.99 0.82 17.01
N ASP A 19 11.44 1.62 16.04
CA ASP A 19 11.38 3.07 16.14
C ASP A 19 9.98 3.54 15.73
N LEU A 20 9.25 4.12 16.68
CA LEU A 20 7.86 4.55 16.52
C LEU A 20 7.71 6.02 16.93
N VAL A 21 7.12 6.81 16.05
CA VAL A 21 6.55 8.12 16.39
C VAL A 21 5.03 8.03 16.24
N TYR A 22 4.32 8.21 17.35
CA TYR A 22 2.86 8.13 17.40
C TYR A 22 2.24 9.49 17.72
N PHE A 23 1.18 9.82 16.98
CA PHE A 23 0.37 11.02 17.19
C PHE A 23 -1.10 10.66 17.37
N GLN A 24 -1.77 11.36 18.28
CA GLN A 24 -3.23 11.29 18.34
C GLN A 24 -3.86 11.98 17.12
N GLU A 25 -3.31 13.13 16.74
CA GLU A 25 -3.73 13.91 15.59
C GLU A 25 -2.51 14.47 14.82
N LEU A 26 -2.55 14.42 13.49
CA LEU A 26 -1.50 14.93 12.61
C LEU A 26 -2.09 15.38 11.26
N ASP A 27 -1.43 16.29 10.55
CA ASP A 27 -1.83 16.66 9.18
C ASP A 27 -1.67 15.50 8.21
N SER A 28 -0.45 14.95 8.10
CA SER A 28 -0.18 13.70 7.41
C SER A 28 1.13 13.03 7.85
N THR A 29 1.10 11.70 8.04
CA THR A 29 2.27 10.90 8.41
C THR A 29 3.39 10.98 7.37
N ASN A 30 3.05 10.96 6.08
CA ASN A 30 4.00 11.19 4.99
C ASN A 30 4.61 12.59 5.05
N THR A 31 3.77 13.63 5.21
CA THR A 31 4.23 15.02 5.27
C THR A 31 5.16 15.26 6.45
N TYR A 32 4.87 14.66 7.60
CA TYR A 32 5.72 14.72 8.79
C TYR A 32 7.09 14.10 8.52
N LEU A 33 7.15 12.84 8.07
CA LEU A 33 8.43 12.16 7.79
C LEU A 33 9.22 12.78 6.64
N LYS A 34 8.57 13.46 5.69
CA LYS A 34 9.25 14.24 4.66
C LYS A 34 10.05 15.41 5.23
N LYS A 35 9.51 16.09 6.23
CA LYS A 35 10.12 17.28 6.86
C LYS A 35 11.31 16.95 7.76
N LEU A 36 11.39 15.72 8.26
CA LEU A 36 12.49 15.33 9.15
C LEU A 36 13.83 15.27 8.40
N PRO A 37 14.94 15.66 9.05
CA PRO A 37 16.28 15.46 8.50
C PRO A 37 16.59 13.97 8.31
N GLY A 38 17.27 13.59 7.22
CA GLY A 38 17.56 12.18 6.94
C GLY A 38 18.36 11.47 8.04
N ARG A 39 19.19 12.21 8.79
CA ARG A 39 19.95 11.67 9.93
C ARG A 39 19.07 11.23 11.12
N GLU A 40 17.85 11.76 11.21
CA GLU A 40 16.89 11.46 12.30
C GLU A 40 15.93 10.32 11.93
N ILE A 41 16.05 9.78 10.70
CA ILE A 41 15.19 8.72 10.22
C ILE A 41 15.99 7.43 10.18
N SER A 42 15.59 6.45 10.99
CA SER A 42 16.09 5.09 10.93
C SER A 42 15.40 4.30 9.81
N HIS A 43 16.08 3.23 9.36
CA HIS A 43 15.47 2.30 8.43
C HIS A 43 14.38 1.51 9.17
N GLY A 44 13.14 1.56 8.68
CA GLY A 44 11.99 0.94 9.34
C GLY A 44 11.28 1.82 10.37
N LEU A 45 11.62 3.11 10.45
CA LEU A 45 10.88 4.07 11.28
C LEU A 45 9.40 4.07 10.90
N LEU A 46 8.54 3.89 11.90
CA LEU A 46 7.09 3.89 11.78
C LEU A 46 6.53 5.21 12.33
N CYS A 47 5.82 5.97 11.49
CA CYS A 47 5.02 7.10 11.92
C CYS A 47 3.54 6.71 11.88
N LEU A 48 2.86 6.71 13.03
CA LEU A 48 1.47 6.29 13.18
C LEU A 48 0.62 7.47 13.67
N VAL A 49 -0.62 7.58 13.16
CA VAL A 49 -1.58 8.58 13.62
C VAL A 49 -2.97 7.98 13.83
N ASP A 50 -3.67 8.38 14.90
CA ASP A 50 -5.06 7.99 15.14
C ASP A 50 -6.08 8.79 14.30
N SER A 51 -5.81 10.08 14.07
CA SER A 51 -6.64 11.00 13.27
C SER A 51 -5.78 11.86 12.34
N GLN A 52 -6.00 11.73 11.03
CA GLN A 52 -5.28 12.52 10.03
C GLN A 52 -6.17 13.64 9.50
N THR A 53 -5.81 14.91 9.73
CA THR A 53 -6.65 16.08 9.38
C THR A 53 -6.51 16.51 7.92
N LYS A 54 -5.39 16.18 7.27
CA LYS A 54 -5.12 16.48 5.86
C LYS A 54 -4.63 15.24 5.14
N GLY A 55 -5.34 14.12 5.31
CA GLY A 55 -4.96 12.84 4.73
C GLY A 55 -4.88 12.89 3.21
N ARG A 56 -3.79 12.35 2.67
CA ARG A 56 -3.44 12.43 1.25
C ARG A 56 -3.47 11.06 0.60
N GLY A 57 -4.16 10.97 -0.53
CA GLY A 57 -4.03 9.91 -1.51
C GLY A 57 -3.25 10.39 -2.75
N GLN A 58 -3.16 9.53 -3.75
CA GLN A 58 -2.56 9.89 -5.04
C GLN A 58 -3.38 10.97 -5.76
N TYR A 59 -2.72 11.74 -6.63
CA TYR A 59 -3.32 12.78 -7.47
C TYR A 59 -4.15 13.81 -6.67
N ASN A 60 -3.65 14.21 -5.50
CA ASN A 60 -4.29 15.16 -4.58
C ASN A 60 -5.68 14.75 -4.07
N LYS A 61 -6.05 13.46 -4.17
CA LYS A 61 -7.24 12.94 -3.51
C LYS A 61 -7.05 12.98 -1.99
N SER A 62 -8.14 13.17 -1.25
CA SER A 62 -8.15 13.01 0.21
C SER A 62 -8.19 11.53 0.61
N TRP A 63 -7.58 11.23 1.76
CA TRP A 63 -7.79 9.95 2.46
C TRP A 63 -8.49 10.25 3.79
N GLU A 64 -9.74 9.81 3.91
CA GLU A 64 -10.57 10.11 5.06
C GLU A 64 -10.60 8.96 6.06
N THR A 65 -10.45 9.29 7.34
CA THR A 65 -10.46 8.31 8.43
C THR A 65 -11.17 8.86 9.64
N LYS A 66 -12.00 8.03 10.28
CA LYS A 66 -12.54 8.33 11.60
C LYS A 66 -11.46 8.09 12.68
N PRO A 67 -11.32 9.01 13.65
CA PRO A 67 -10.37 8.87 14.74
C PRO A 67 -10.52 7.52 15.46
N GLY A 68 -9.41 6.81 15.65
CA GLY A 68 -9.38 5.57 16.45
C GLY A 68 -10.02 4.35 15.78
N LYS A 69 -10.48 4.44 14.53
CA LYS A 69 -11.13 3.33 13.81
C LYS A 69 -10.23 2.62 12.81
N ASN A 70 -9.20 3.28 12.31
CA ASN A 70 -8.38 2.78 11.21
C ASN A 70 -6.91 2.72 11.57
N LEU A 71 -6.11 2.12 10.68
CA LEU A 71 -4.66 2.19 10.70
C LEU A 71 -4.21 3.17 9.62
N THR A 72 -3.57 4.26 10.05
CA THR A 72 -2.97 5.26 9.16
C THR A 72 -1.54 5.48 9.59
N PHE A 73 -0.60 5.02 8.77
CA PHE A 73 0.81 5.08 9.13
C PHE A 73 1.70 5.22 7.90
N THR A 74 2.95 5.62 8.13
CA THR A 74 4.00 5.66 7.11
C THR A 74 5.23 4.92 7.62
N ILE A 75 5.81 4.09 6.75
CA ILE A 75 7.11 3.46 7.00
C ILE A 75 8.17 4.18 6.19
N ALA A 76 9.28 4.55 6.85
CA ALA A 76 10.45 5.07 6.16
C ALA A 76 11.48 3.96 5.87
N PHE A 77 11.81 3.79 4.60
CA PHE A 77 12.88 2.90 4.16
C PHE A 77 14.07 3.74 3.71
N LYS A 78 15.24 3.50 4.31
CA LYS A 78 16.50 3.97 3.75
C LYS A 78 16.78 3.34 2.38
N PRO A 79 17.56 4.02 1.53
CA PRO A 79 17.87 3.51 0.22
C PRO A 79 18.65 2.19 0.33
N SER A 80 18.09 1.08 -0.16
CA SER A 80 18.84 -0.11 -0.54
C SER A 80 19.68 0.11 -1.80
N GLU A 81 20.81 -0.58 -1.90
CA GLU A 81 21.63 -0.63 -3.11
C GLU A 81 20.95 -1.31 -4.30
N SER A 82 19.78 -1.95 -4.10
CA SER A 82 19.11 -2.74 -5.13
C SER A 82 18.53 -1.93 -6.29
N GLY A 83 18.32 -0.62 -6.12
CA GLY A 83 17.74 0.26 -7.15
C GLY A 83 16.27 -0.03 -7.49
N ARG A 84 15.58 -0.96 -6.80
CA ARG A 84 14.22 -1.44 -7.15
C ARG A 84 13.12 -0.97 -6.20
N PHE A 85 13.22 0.26 -5.69
CA PHE A 85 12.30 0.78 -4.66
C PHE A 85 10.84 0.81 -5.08
N HIS A 86 10.58 0.92 -6.37
CA HIS A 86 9.24 0.90 -6.95
C HIS A 86 8.46 -0.40 -6.65
N ILE A 87 9.13 -1.50 -6.31
CA ILE A 87 8.46 -2.76 -5.91
C ILE A 87 8.09 -2.76 -4.42
N VAL A 88 8.73 -1.94 -3.57
CA VAL A 88 8.50 -1.98 -2.11
C VAL A 88 7.03 -1.67 -1.77
N THR A 89 6.38 -0.77 -2.49
CA THR A 89 4.95 -0.51 -2.36
C THR A 89 4.11 -1.77 -2.60
N LEU A 90 4.44 -2.54 -3.64
CA LEU A 90 3.74 -3.78 -3.99
C LEU A 90 4.02 -4.89 -2.96
N VAL A 91 5.22 -4.91 -2.38
CA VAL A 91 5.58 -5.81 -1.27
C VAL A 91 4.72 -5.50 -0.04
N CYS A 92 4.58 -4.22 0.33
CA CYS A 92 3.70 -3.81 1.42
C CYS A 92 2.23 -4.15 1.12
N ALA A 93 1.76 -3.93 -0.11
CA ALA A 93 0.40 -4.29 -0.50
C ALA A 93 0.14 -5.80 -0.44
N LYS A 94 1.09 -6.61 -0.91
CA LYS A 94 1.04 -8.08 -0.82
C LYS A 94 1.03 -8.55 0.64
N ALA A 95 1.80 -7.94 1.52
CA ALA A 95 1.78 -8.26 2.95
C ALA A 95 0.41 -8.01 3.60
N ILE A 96 -0.29 -6.93 3.19
CA ILE A 96 -1.67 -6.67 3.63
C ILE A 96 -2.60 -7.75 3.07
N ILE A 97 -2.53 -8.04 1.76
CA ILE A 97 -3.33 -9.09 1.14
C ILE A 97 -3.17 -10.43 1.85
N ASP A 98 -1.94 -10.85 2.12
CA ASP A 98 -1.67 -12.14 2.73
C ASP A 98 -2.18 -12.23 4.18
N GLU A 99 -2.10 -11.13 4.95
CA GLU A 99 -2.73 -11.09 6.27
C GLU A 99 -4.25 -11.26 6.17
N LEU A 100 -4.87 -10.56 5.23
CA LEU A 100 -6.32 -10.56 5.08
C LEU A 100 -6.87 -11.89 4.57
N GLU A 101 -6.13 -12.56 3.69
CA GLU A 101 -6.43 -13.92 3.24
C GLU A 101 -6.29 -14.93 4.37
N ASP A 102 -5.11 -14.99 4.99
CA ASP A 102 -4.77 -16.05 5.93
C ASP A 102 -5.54 -15.94 7.24
N ARG A 103 -5.72 -14.71 7.76
CA ARG A 103 -6.30 -14.48 9.10
C ARG A 103 -7.81 -14.27 9.07
N TYR A 104 -8.34 -13.69 8.01
CA TYR A 104 -9.75 -13.30 7.93
C TYR A 104 -10.53 -14.01 6.81
N GLY A 105 -9.88 -14.87 6.01
CA GLY A 105 -10.55 -15.62 4.95
C GLY A 105 -11.12 -14.73 3.84
N LEU A 106 -10.66 -13.49 3.72
CA LEU A 106 -11.09 -12.57 2.68
C LEU A 106 -10.37 -12.89 1.36
N ASN A 107 -10.88 -12.37 0.24
CA ASN A 107 -10.23 -12.48 -1.07
C ASN A 107 -9.85 -11.09 -1.62
N PRO A 108 -8.86 -10.42 -1.01
CA PRO A 108 -8.41 -9.11 -1.42
C PRO A 108 -7.54 -9.17 -2.69
N TYR A 109 -7.57 -8.07 -3.45
CA TYR A 109 -6.73 -7.92 -4.65
C TYR A 109 -6.24 -6.47 -4.78
N MET A 110 -5.14 -6.30 -5.51
CA MET A 110 -4.59 -4.99 -5.86
C MET A 110 -5.29 -4.45 -7.09
N LYS A 111 -5.98 -3.33 -6.91
CA LYS A 111 -6.28 -2.43 -8.01
C LYS A 111 -5.08 -1.53 -8.23
N TRP A 112 -4.28 -1.90 -9.21
CA TRP A 112 -3.04 -1.21 -9.51
C TRP A 112 -3.30 0.28 -9.83
N PRO A 113 -2.46 1.22 -9.34
CA PRO A 113 -1.14 0.97 -8.75
C PRO A 113 -1.06 0.79 -7.25
N ASN A 114 -2.13 1.10 -6.51
CA ASN A 114 -1.93 1.45 -5.10
C ASN A 114 -3.14 1.22 -4.18
N ASP A 115 -4.20 0.60 -4.68
CA ASP A 115 -5.42 0.38 -3.91
C ASP A 115 -5.64 -1.11 -3.68
N ILE A 116 -6.16 -1.48 -2.50
CA ILE A 116 -6.54 -2.85 -2.17
C ILE A 116 -8.05 -2.91 -2.01
N PHE A 117 -8.65 -3.87 -2.71
CA PHE A 117 -10.09 -4.10 -2.76
C PHE A 117 -10.45 -5.50 -2.25
N VAL A 118 -11.63 -5.64 -1.67
CA VAL A 118 -12.31 -6.92 -1.43
C VAL A 118 -13.70 -6.78 -2.06
N GLY A 119 -14.01 -7.61 -3.05
CA GLY A 119 -15.19 -7.39 -3.89
C GLY A 119 -15.11 -6.02 -4.59
N ASP A 120 -16.15 -5.21 -4.46
CA ASP A 120 -16.22 -3.85 -5.00
C ASP A 120 -15.75 -2.77 -4.00
N LYS A 121 -15.33 -3.17 -2.79
CA LYS A 121 -14.98 -2.24 -1.70
C LYS A 121 -13.48 -2.04 -1.58
N LYS A 122 -13.05 -0.79 -1.68
CA LYS A 122 -11.72 -0.33 -1.33
C LYS A 122 -11.54 -0.36 0.18
N ILE A 123 -10.60 -1.15 0.65
CA ILE A 123 -10.27 -1.30 2.07
C ILE A 123 -8.94 -0.65 2.44
N ALA A 124 -8.02 -0.50 1.49
CA ALA A 124 -6.74 0.14 1.74
C ALA A 124 -6.27 0.98 0.56
N GLY A 125 -5.45 1.98 0.87
CA GLY A 125 -4.73 2.80 -0.08
C GLY A 125 -3.28 2.96 0.36
N LEU A 126 -2.36 2.83 -0.58
CA LEU A 126 -0.94 3.06 -0.37
C LEU A 126 -0.51 4.31 -1.14
N LEU A 127 0.39 5.08 -0.53
CA LEU A 127 0.99 6.27 -1.14
C LEU A 127 2.49 6.23 -0.90
N THR A 128 3.24 6.02 -1.98
CA THR A 128 4.70 6.01 -1.92
C THR A 128 5.27 7.32 -2.43
N GLU A 129 6.14 7.93 -1.63
CA GLU A 129 6.82 9.16 -1.97
C GLU A 129 8.31 9.00 -1.66
N SER A 130 9.18 9.58 -2.48
CA SER A 130 10.63 9.61 -2.23
C SER A 130 11.08 11.01 -1.83
N THR A 131 12.10 11.10 -0.98
CA THR A 131 12.88 12.34 -0.82
C THR A 131 14.24 12.16 -1.46
N PHE A 132 14.89 13.27 -1.81
CA PHE A 132 16.17 13.27 -2.51
C PHE A 132 17.18 14.13 -1.76
N SER A 133 18.43 13.67 -1.76
CA SER A 133 19.60 14.45 -1.33
C SER A 133 20.52 14.58 -2.53
N GLY A 134 20.54 15.79 -3.12
CA GLY A 134 21.08 15.98 -4.47
C GLY A 134 20.34 15.10 -5.49
N ASN A 135 21.09 14.32 -6.26
CA ASN A 135 20.55 13.43 -7.29
C ASN A 135 20.28 11.99 -6.81
N LYS A 136 20.41 11.71 -5.51
CA LYS A 136 20.19 10.37 -4.95
C LYS A 136 18.92 10.35 -4.13
N ILE A 137 18.17 9.25 -4.23
CA ILE A 137 17.07 8.97 -3.30
C ILE A 137 17.66 8.92 -1.90
N ASP A 138 17.11 9.71 -1.00
CA ASP A 138 17.49 9.81 0.40
C ASP A 138 16.66 8.86 1.27
N ARG A 139 15.37 8.69 0.94
CA ARG A 139 14.48 7.69 1.56
C ARG A 139 13.23 7.47 0.72
N LEU A 140 12.64 6.31 0.91
CA LEU A 140 11.30 5.96 0.43
C LEU A 140 10.33 5.98 1.61
N LEU A 141 9.20 6.67 1.45
CA LEU A 141 8.14 6.75 2.44
C LEU A 141 6.92 6.03 1.88
N VAL A 142 6.51 4.94 2.52
CA VAL A 142 5.31 4.19 2.15
C VAL A 142 4.21 4.47 3.17
N GLY A 143 3.32 5.40 2.81
CA GLY A 143 2.10 5.69 3.56
C GLY A 143 1.03 4.65 3.26
N ILE A 144 0.35 4.18 4.30
CA ILE A 144 -0.66 3.14 4.25
C ILE A 144 -1.85 3.61 5.08
N GLY A 145 -3.01 3.67 4.43
CA GLY A 145 -4.31 3.79 5.07
C GLY A 145 -5.07 2.49 4.90
N LEU A 146 -5.46 1.85 6.00
CA LEU A 146 -6.26 0.63 6.03
C LEU A 146 -7.51 0.87 6.88
N ASN A 147 -8.68 0.66 6.28
CA ASN A 147 -9.97 0.77 6.95
C ASN A 147 -10.21 -0.47 7.81
N VAL A 148 -10.18 -0.32 9.14
CA VAL A 148 -10.25 -1.47 10.08
C VAL A 148 -11.65 -1.57 10.66
N ASN A 149 -12.00 -0.69 11.61
CA ASN A 149 -13.25 -0.74 12.38
C ASN A 149 -14.24 0.38 12.00
N GLN A 150 -14.01 1.09 10.91
CA GLN A 150 -14.90 2.17 10.46
C GLN A 150 -16.14 1.60 9.78
N GLU A 151 -17.31 1.98 10.28
CA GLU A 151 -18.60 1.50 9.77
C GLU A 151 -19.28 2.55 8.86
N ASP A 152 -19.12 3.83 9.20
CA ASP A 152 -19.69 4.93 8.43
C ASP A 152 -18.67 5.58 7.50
N PHE A 153 -19.07 5.78 6.25
CA PHE A 153 -18.31 6.51 5.24
C PHE A 153 -19.16 7.69 4.70
N PRO A 154 -18.52 8.77 4.20
CA PRO A 154 -19.22 9.82 3.48
C PRO A 154 -20.12 9.25 2.39
N LYS A 155 -21.23 9.94 2.07
CA LYS A 155 -22.25 9.43 1.14
C LYS A 155 -21.66 9.05 -0.23
N GLU A 156 -20.75 9.88 -0.72
CA GLU A 156 -20.00 9.70 -1.95
C GLU A 156 -19.07 8.47 -1.95
N LEU A 157 -18.67 7.97 -0.78
CA LEU A 157 -17.78 6.82 -0.62
C LEU A 157 -18.48 5.52 -0.19
N MET A 158 -19.72 5.58 0.32
CA MET A 158 -20.42 4.39 0.87
C MET A 158 -20.47 3.19 -0.08
N ASN A 159 -20.58 3.44 -1.39
CA ASN A 159 -20.65 2.36 -2.38
C ASN A 159 -19.29 1.78 -2.75
N ILE A 160 -18.19 2.49 -2.49
CA ILE A 160 -16.85 2.09 -2.94
C ILE A 160 -15.85 1.87 -1.81
N ALA A 161 -16.12 2.34 -0.59
CA ALA A 161 -15.27 2.12 0.57
C ALA A 161 -15.83 0.99 1.43
N GLY A 162 -14.94 0.18 1.99
CA GLY A 162 -15.27 -0.82 3.00
C GLY A 162 -14.25 -0.82 4.12
N SER A 163 -14.49 -1.65 5.13
CA SER A 163 -13.60 -1.88 6.25
C SER A 163 -13.60 -3.35 6.64
N LEU A 164 -12.57 -3.77 7.36
CA LEU A 164 -12.49 -5.15 7.84
C LEU A 164 -13.69 -5.51 8.75
N LYS A 165 -14.14 -4.58 9.60
CA LYS A 165 -15.33 -4.75 10.44
C LYS A 165 -16.59 -4.99 9.63
N LEU A 166 -16.81 -4.23 8.56
CA LEU A 166 -17.98 -4.42 7.69
C LEU A 166 -17.93 -5.73 6.90
N LEU A 167 -16.72 -6.21 6.57
CA LEU A 167 -16.53 -7.44 5.79
C LEU A 167 -16.57 -8.70 6.66
N THR A 168 -16.11 -8.62 7.90
CA THR A 168 -16.00 -9.78 8.81
C THR A 168 -17.10 -9.83 9.86
N GLY A 169 -17.74 -8.69 10.17
CA GLY A 169 -18.67 -8.53 11.30
C GLY A 169 -17.95 -8.34 12.65
N GLU A 170 -16.64 -8.53 12.72
CA GLU A 170 -15.87 -8.58 13.97
C GLU A 170 -15.09 -7.30 14.21
N GLU A 171 -14.98 -6.89 15.47
CA GLU A 171 -14.09 -5.79 15.85
C GLU A 171 -12.66 -6.31 15.93
N ILE A 172 -11.74 -5.64 15.25
CA ILE A 172 -10.36 -6.08 15.09
C ILE A 172 -9.44 -5.21 15.94
N SER A 173 -8.54 -5.83 16.71
CA SER A 173 -7.46 -5.12 17.40
C SER A 173 -6.53 -4.47 16.37
N ARG A 174 -6.45 -3.13 16.40
CA ARG A 174 -5.59 -2.37 15.49
C ARG A 174 -4.12 -2.59 15.83
N GLU A 175 -3.83 -2.75 17.11
CA GLU A 175 -2.50 -2.97 17.67
C GLU A 175 -1.93 -4.32 17.19
N GLU A 176 -2.69 -5.41 17.35
CA GLU A 176 -2.26 -6.74 16.89
C GLU A 176 -2.21 -6.82 15.37
N LEU A 177 -3.19 -6.23 14.68
CA LEU A 177 -3.21 -6.20 13.23
C LEU A 177 -1.98 -5.47 12.67
N LEU A 178 -1.64 -4.30 13.24
CA LEU A 178 -0.46 -3.55 12.80
C LEU A 178 0.83 -4.36 13.05
N ALA A 179 1.00 -4.96 14.23
CA ALA A 179 2.16 -5.79 14.53
C ALA A 179 2.33 -6.98 13.56
N SER A 180 1.22 -7.65 13.23
CA SER A 180 1.22 -8.75 12.25
C SER A 180 1.56 -8.27 10.84
N LEU A 181 0.96 -7.16 10.40
CA LEU A 181 1.25 -6.49 9.12
C LEU A 181 2.74 -6.17 8.99
N LEU A 182 3.34 -5.55 10.00
CA LEU A 182 4.76 -5.20 9.98
C LEU A 182 5.64 -6.45 9.89
N SER A 183 5.26 -7.54 10.56
CA SER A 183 5.99 -8.82 10.47
C SER A 183 5.97 -9.40 9.06
N ARG A 184 4.81 -9.38 8.38
CA ARG A 184 4.69 -9.78 6.97
C ARG A 184 5.43 -8.83 6.02
N MET A 185 5.38 -7.52 6.28
CA MET A 185 6.11 -6.53 5.48
C MET A 185 7.61 -6.70 5.61
N GLU A 186 8.14 -6.97 6.81
CA GLU A 186 9.56 -7.24 7.03
C GLU A 186 10.01 -8.52 6.30
N TYR A 187 9.22 -9.59 6.37
CA TYR A 187 9.46 -10.83 5.62
C TYR A 187 9.47 -10.59 4.11
N GLY A 188 8.44 -9.90 3.60
CA GLY A 188 8.33 -9.53 2.20
C GLY A 188 9.49 -8.64 1.73
N TYR A 189 9.90 -7.66 2.55
CA TYR A 189 11.06 -6.82 2.27
C TYR A 189 12.34 -7.65 2.18
N GLY A 190 12.53 -8.63 3.08
CA GLY A 190 13.66 -9.55 3.03
C GLY A 190 13.72 -10.38 1.75
N ARG A 191 12.59 -10.93 1.30
CA ARG A 191 12.50 -11.67 0.01
C ARG A 191 12.83 -10.77 -1.18
N TRP A 192 12.29 -9.55 -1.19
CA TRP A 192 12.58 -8.56 -2.22
C TRP A 192 14.07 -8.23 -2.24
N HIS A 193 14.65 -7.93 -1.09
CA HIS A 193 16.07 -7.58 -0.95
C HIS A 193 16.99 -8.69 -1.48
N LYS A 194 16.64 -9.96 -1.21
CA LYS A 194 17.35 -11.15 -1.71
C LYS A 194 17.08 -11.50 -3.18
N ARG A 195 16.26 -10.72 -3.89
CA ARG A 195 15.87 -10.94 -5.29
C ARG A 195 15.18 -12.28 -5.52
N ASP A 196 14.29 -12.67 -4.61
CA ASP A 196 13.45 -13.84 -4.82
C ASP A 196 12.55 -13.65 -6.06
N GLN A 197 12.82 -14.43 -7.11
CA GLN A 197 12.13 -14.32 -8.41
C GLN A 197 10.65 -14.73 -8.32
N SER A 198 10.29 -15.58 -7.37
CA SER A 198 8.90 -16.03 -7.21
C SER A 198 8.00 -14.94 -6.63
N GLN A 199 8.55 -14.01 -5.84
CA GLN A 199 7.78 -12.97 -5.17
C GLN A 199 7.04 -12.06 -6.16
N LEU A 200 7.67 -11.66 -7.27
CA LEU A 200 7.01 -10.80 -8.26
C LEU A 200 5.86 -11.53 -8.96
N LYS A 201 5.99 -12.84 -9.19
CA LYS A 201 4.92 -13.68 -9.73
C LYS A 201 3.74 -13.75 -8.76
N GLU A 202 4.00 -13.97 -7.47
CA GLU A 202 2.98 -13.99 -6.41
C GLU A 202 2.26 -12.63 -6.27
N ILE A 203 3.01 -11.52 -6.35
CA ILE A 203 2.46 -10.16 -6.37
C ILE A 203 1.52 -10.00 -7.57
N ASN A 204 1.99 -10.38 -8.77
CA ASN A 204 1.23 -10.23 -10.00
C ASN A 204 -0.08 -11.02 -9.99
N GLN A 205 -0.09 -12.22 -9.40
CA GLN A 205 -1.31 -13.03 -9.23
C GLN A 205 -2.43 -12.33 -8.45
N LYS A 206 -2.10 -11.33 -7.63
CA LYS A 206 -3.06 -10.55 -6.85
C LYS A 206 -3.49 -9.26 -7.53
N ILE A 207 -3.07 -8.98 -8.76
CA ILE A 207 -3.45 -7.76 -9.48
C ILE A 207 -4.77 -7.97 -10.24
N GLU A 208 -5.67 -6.99 -10.16
CA GLU A 208 -6.92 -6.96 -10.92
C GLU A 208 -6.65 -7.19 -12.42
N GLY A 209 -7.29 -8.20 -13.00
CA GLY A 209 -7.16 -8.51 -14.43
C GLY A 209 -5.86 -9.20 -14.83
N TYR A 210 -5.01 -9.65 -13.89
CA TYR A 210 -3.78 -10.37 -14.23
C TYR A 210 -4.05 -11.59 -15.13
N GLY A 211 -3.32 -11.68 -16.24
CA GLY A 211 -3.47 -12.74 -17.25
C GLY A 211 -4.70 -12.59 -18.16
N ARG A 212 -5.54 -11.58 -17.95
CA ARG A 212 -6.75 -11.31 -18.73
C ARG A 212 -6.53 -10.17 -19.73
N TRP A 213 -7.41 -10.10 -20.72
CA TRP A 213 -7.52 -8.93 -21.59
C TRP A 213 -8.25 -7.83 -20.82
N VAL A 214 -7.61 -6.66 -20.69
CA VAL A 214 -8.13 -5.52 -19.93
C VAL A 214 -8.13 -4.27 -20.79
N LYS A 215 -9.09 -3.37 -20.54
CA LYS A 215 -9.06 -2.02 -21.10
C LYS A 215 -8.15 -1.14 -20.24
N LEU A 216 -7.55 -0.16 -20.88
CA LEU A 216 -6.59 0.73 -20.24
C LEU A 216 -7.07 2.16 -20.37
N LYS A 217 -7.04 2.89 -19.26
CA LYS A 217 -7.23 4.34 -19.26
C LYS A 217 -5.88 5.02 -19.15
N ILE A 218 -5.46 5.75 -20.19
CA ILE A 218 -4.20 6.49 -20.26
C ILE A 218 -4.54 7.98 -20.21
N GLY A 219 -4.18 8.65 -19.11
CA GLY A 219 -4.71 9.99 -18.80
C GLY A 219 -6.24 9.95 -18.73
N ASP A 220 -6.91 10.73 -19.59
CA ASP A 220 -8.37 10.75 -19.68
C ASP A 220 -8.96 9.89 -20.79
N LYS A 221 -8.11 9.27 -21.62
CA LYS A 221 -8.56 8.46 -22.76
C LYS A 221 -8.60 6.98 -22.39
N ILE A 222 -9.71 6.32 -22.71
CA ILE A 222 -9.80 4.86 -22.68
C ILE A 222 -9.30 4.35 -24.02
N ARG A 223 -8.33 3.44 -24.00
CA ARG A 223 -7.88 2.75 -25.21
C ARG A 223 -9.01 1.84 -25.70
N GLU A 224 -9.38 1.98 -26.96
CA GLU A 224 -10.47 1.21 -27.57
C GLU A 224 -10.18 -0.30 -27.58
N LYS A 225 -8.96 -0.66 -27.98
CA LYS A 225 -8.55 -2.07 -28.03
C LYS A 225 -7.97 -2.53 -26.68
N PRO A 226 -8.43 -3.66 -26.12
CA PRO A 226 -7.87 -4.21 -24.89
C PRO A 226 -6.46 -4.79 -25.12
N GLY A 227 -5.68 -4.90 -24.05
CA GLY A 227 -4.39 -5.61 -24.04
C GLY A 227 -4.38 -6.70 -22.98
N LYS A 228 -3.61 -7.77 -23.19
CA LYS A 228 -3.45 -8.84 -22.19
C LYS A 228 -2.47 -8.40 -21.10
N LEU A 229 -2.95 -8.27 -19.86
CA LEU A 229 -2.13 -7.86 -18.73
C LEU A 229 -1.15 -8.96 -18.33
N LEU A 230 0.16 -8.68 -18.48
CA LEU A 230 1.24 -9.56 -18.05
C LEU A 230 1.69 -9.30 -16.61
N GLY A 231 1.11 -8.31 -15.94
CA GLY A 231 1.47 -7.87 -14.59
C GLY A 231 2.54 -6.80 -14.60
N ILE A 232 3.31 -6.75 -13.52
CA ILE A 232 4.35 -5.75 -13.26
C ILE A 232 5.73 -6.38 -13.45
N ASN A 233 6.63 -5.65 -14.10
CA ASN A 233 8.01 -6.07 -14.31
C ASN A 233 8.92 -5.69 -13.13
N GLU A 234 10.20 -6.08 -13.18
CA GLU A 234 11.17 -5.76 -12.12
C GLU A 234 11.45 -4.28 -11.93
N LYS A 235 11.01 -3.42 -12.86
CA LYS A 235 11.06 -1.95 -12.81
C LYS A 235 9.77 -1.32 -12.27
N GLY A 236 8.79 -2.12 -11.83
CA GLY A 236 7.54 -1.60 -11.27
C GLY A 236 6.57 -1.08 -12.32
N GLN A 237 6.86 -1.36 -13.60
CA GLN A 237 6.05 -0.91 -14.72
C GLN A 237 5.03 -1.98 -15.08
N MET A 238 3.81 -1.56 -15.35
CA MET A 238 2.78 -2.44 -15.87
C MET A 238 3.13 -2.85 -17.30
N THR A 239 3.04 -4.15 -17.58
CA THR A 239 3.38 -4.74 -18.87
C THR A 239 2.13 -5.38 -19.47
N ILE A 240 1.87 -5.11 -20.75
CA ILE A 240 0.78 -5.75 -21.50
C ILE A 240 1.28 -6.30 -22.83
N ILE A 241 0.52 -7.22 -23.42
CA ILE A 241 0.60 -7.55 -24.85
C ILE A 241 -0.56 -6.86 -25.56
N ASN A 242 -0.28 -6.06 -26.59
CA ASN A 242 -1.33 -5.45 -27.41
C ASN A 242 -1.92 -6.47 -28.42
N PRO A 243 -3.05 -6.17 -29.08
CA PRO A 243 -3.64 -7.07 -30.08
C PRO A 243 -2.72 -7.40 -31.26
N GLU A 244 -1.76 -6.53 -31.55
CA GLU A 244 -0.75 -6.70 -32.59
C GLU A 244 0.42 -7.62 -32.14
N GLY A 245 0.44 -8.06 -30.87
CA GLY A 245 1.44 -8.98 -30.31
C GLY A 245 2.67 -8.30 -29.70
N GLU A 246 2.71 -6.97 -29.65
CA GLU A 246 3.83 -6.21 -29.11
C GLU A 246 3.71 -6.03 -27.60
N ILE A 247 4.86 -5.99 -26.91
CA ILE A 247 4.93 -5.75 -25.48
C ILE A 247 5.04 -4.24 -25.22
N GLU A 248 4.09 -3.70 -24.45
CA GLU A 248 4.09 -2.31 -24.02
C GLU A 248 4.27 -2.22 -22.50
N THR A 249 5.02 -1.21 -22.05
CA THR A 249 5.26 -0.96 -20.62
C THR A 249 4.81 0.44 -20.23
N PHE A 250 4.16 0.56 -19.06
CA PHE A 250 3.61 1.82 -18.56
C PHE A 250 4.06 2.09 -17.13
N SER A 251 4.49 3.32 -16.88
CA SER A 251 4.74 3.81 -15.52
C SER A 251 3.40 4.17 -14.84
N TYR A 252 3.35 4.07 -13.51
CA TYR A 252 2.12 4.30 -12.73
C TYR A 252 1.50 5.68 -12.86
N GLU A 253 2.29 6.69 -13.22
CA GLU A 253 1.79 8.05 -13.46
C GLU A 253 0.89 8.14 -14.70
N GLN A 254 0.91 7.14 -15.58
CA GLN A 254 0.37 7.26 -16.95
C GLN A 254 -0.91 6.46 -17.19
N ILE A 255 -1.31 5.52 -16.30
CA ILE A 255 -2.31 4.51 -16.67
C ILE A 255 -3.15 3.99 -15.50
N ARG A 256 -4.38 3.52 -15.80
CA ARG A 256 -5.24 2.73 -14.92
C ARG A 256 -5.85 1.54 -15.66
N ILE A 257 -6.05 0.45 -14.94
CA ILE A 257 -6.77 -0.73 -15.44
C ILE A 257 -8.27 -0.49 -15.35
N ILE A 258 -8.99 -0.81 -16.42
CA ILE A 258 -10.44 -0.95 -16.44
C ILE A 258 -10.71 -2.42 -16.74
N ALA A 259 -10.99 -3.19 -15.68
CA ALA A 259 -11.53 -4.53 -15.82
C ALA A 259 -13.05 -4.43 -16.02
N ASP A 260 -13.57 -5.21 -16.98
CA ASP A 260 -15.00 -5.37 -17.22
C ASP A 260 -15.65 -6.22 -16.10
#